data_AF-A0A0D2N7K0-F1
#
_entry.id   AF-A0A0D2N7K0-F1
#
_cell.length_a   1.000
_cell.length_b   1.000
_cell.length_c   1.000
_cell.angle_alpha   90.00
_cell.angle_beta   90.00
_cell.angle_gamma   90.00
#
_symmetry.space_group_name_H-M   'P 1'
#
loop_
_entity.id
_entity.type
_entity.pdbx_description
1 polymer ?
#
loop_
_entity_poly.entity_id
_entity_poly.type
_entity_poly.pdbx_seq_one_letter_code
_entity_poly.pdbx_strand_id
1 'polypeptide(L)'
;MVNKAWKIIPRPLLETILNNHAQHHRVPQPLILHGPRGVGKTTLILDRILGEWNKGPHLTGYVDFAQSIKDHHPNFDGSFPWYSWSSCELPSLSSCQTQLENCLESMAHKGIKLGTISSPQIFTTLNKWHGINTALRRILNQNASKIAISNKVSSSGLWDRAVFALSARFNASEIDGVLDFEEKGKSLSIDEASYFKEAIVALRLAKEVIKMQQKWRANAIADLNRSGRFSRSLANSCTDWPCLLLELLSQAAEIGHFQPKLVINNVEILCNAMLTDDSMVCGSMYHDSLIWRIIALGANERCLPVILVTSDSYYSYQAFMDFGFPDIFVSRETFGWTPQEAKMHMVTDYFTHAEWMVIDDVLGPNPRHLFEVYVLKQSNYYQKLMDDEASTFEDIVDAYLAYLQVTVVNPSMEKALSILQKFAIDARSGKILEHRLHFGAPWRHPPSSKDPTKCKEWAKIQLMDFVQSLVNAEFGVNYLADCSLEILDDPAAVALVEVGLLYAQRDPSFFRPISKGIQRCLARWLVQERMQLSYQNLLQYLWQRIMRGRSYRHLMLQVGYDKY
;
A
#
# COMPACT_ATOMS: atom_id res chain seq x y z
N MET A 1 11.68 -38.67 4.98
CA MET A 1 11.42 -37.21 4.85
C MET A 1 10.19 -36.84 5.66
N VAL A 2 10.20 -35.71 6.35
CA VAL A 2 9.04 -35.26 7.14
C VAL A 2 8.07 -34.54 6.20
N ASN A 3 6.95 -35.19 5.84
CA ASN A 3 5.89 -34.61 5.01
C ASN A 3 4.95 -33.73 5.84
N LYS A 4 5.51 -32.72 6.52
CA LYS A 4 4.70 -31.81 7.33
C LYS A 4 4.14 -30.70 6.45
N ALA A 5 2.83 -30.45 6.56
CA ALA A 5 2.22 -29.29 5.92
C ALA A 5 2.87 -27.99 6.44
N TRP A 6 3.03 -27.02 5.55
CA TRP A 6 3.51 -25.69 5.95
C TRP A 6 2.53 -25.04 6.92
N LYS A 7 3.04 -24.55 8.05
CA LYS A 7 2.22 -23.92 9.08
C LYS A 7 2.50 -22.42 9.14
N ILE A 8 1.43 -21.63 9.27
CA ILE A 8 1.54 -20.21 9.59
C ILE A 8 1.93 -20.08 11.06
N ILE A 9 3.17 -19.64 11.28
CA ILE A 9 3.78 -19.56 12.60
C ILE A 9 3.43 -18.22 13.27
N PRO A 10 3.03 -18.24 14.55
CA PRO A 10 2.66 -17.04 15.31
C PRO A 10 3.72 -15.94 15.30
N ARG A 11 3.27 -14.70 15.45
CA ARG A 11 4.12 -13.53 15.72
C ARG A 11 3.64 -12.81 16.97
N PRO A 12 3.89 -13.34 18.19
CA PRO A 12 3.25 -12.83 19.40
C PRO A 12 3.39 -11.32 19.58
N LEU A 13 4.59 -10.76 19.37
CA LEU A 13 4.82 -9.33 19.51
C LEU A 13 3.98 -8.49 18.52
N LEU A 14 3.96 -8.88 17.24
CA LEU A 14 3.20 -8.17 16.21
C LEU A 14 1.69 -8.36 16.38
N GLU A 15 1.27 -9.59 16.70
CA GLU A 15 -0.12 -9.92 17.02
C GLU A 15 -0.59 -9.09 18.22
N THR A 16 0.20 -8.96 19.28
CA THR A 16 -0.14 -8.12 20.44
C THR A 16 -0.25 -6.65 20.04
N ILE A 17 0.68 -6.10 19.26
CA ILE A 17 0.62 -4.70 18.83
C ILE A 17 -0.63 -4.43 17.99
N LEU A 18 -0.89 -5.30 17.00
CA LEU A 18 -2.08 -5.19 16.15
C LEU A 18 -3.36 -5.33 16.96
N ASN A 19 -3.43 -6.30 17.87
CA ASN A 19 -4.59 -6.50 18.74
C ASN A 19 -4.81 -5.32 19.68
N ASN A 20 -3.76 -4.79 20.31
CA ASN A 20 -3.89 -3.62 21.18
C ASN A 20 -4.47 -2.43 20.42
N HIS A 21 -3.98 -2.18 19.20
CA HIS A 21 -4.53 -1.12 18.35
C HIS A 21 -5.99 -1.38 17.96
N ALA A 22 -6.31 -2.60 17.55
CA ALA A 22 -7.63 -3.01 17.06
C ALA A 22 -8.71 -3.21 18.16
N GLN A 23 -8.31 -3.34 19.42
CA GLN A 23 -9.22 -3.45 20.56
C GLN A 23 -9.82 -2.11 20.98
N HIS A 24 -9.15 -1.00 20.65
CA HIS A 24 -9.71 0.32 20.87
C HIS A 24 -10.88 0.57 19.92
N HIS A 25 -11.99 1.13 20.41
CA HIS A 25 -13.12 1.53 19.58
C HIS A 25 -12.81 2.82 18.79
N ARG A 26 -11.94 3.68 19.32
CA ARG A 26 -11.41 4.89 18.65
C ARG A 26 -9.95 5.11 19.03
N VAL A 27 -9.16 5.59 18.07
CA VAL A 27 -7.73 5.84 18.19
C VAL A 27 -7.37 7.23 17.66
N PRO A 28 -6.34 7.89 18.22
CA PRO A 28 -5.90 9.19 17.74
C PRO A 28 -5.06 9.11 16.46
N GLN A 29 -4.50 7.94 16.14
CA GLN A 29 -3.53 7.77 15.06
C GLN A 29 -3.81 6.47 14.30
N PRO A 30 -3.74 6.47 12.97
CA PRO A 30 -3.69 5.23 12.21
C PRO A 30 -2.40 4.45 12.50
N LEU A 31 -2.49 3.13 12.45
CA LEU A 31 -1.33 2.24 12.49
C LEU A 31 -0.89 1.93 11.07
N ILE A 32 0.41 1.89 10.86
CA ILE A 32 0.95 1.41 9.60
C ILE A 32 1.95 0.26 9.81
N LEU A 33 1.64 -0.83 9.13
CA LEU A 33 2.39 -2.08 9.16
C LEU A 33 3.22 -2.17 7.88
N HIS A 34 4.52 -1.92 7.99
CA HIS A 34 5.45 -2.00 6.88
C HIS A 34 6.52 -3.04 7.08
N GLY A 35 7.17 -3.39 5.98
CA GLY A 35 8.25 -4.35 5.94
C GLY A 35 8.51 -4.78 4.50
N PRO A 36 9.66 -5.36 4.19
CA PRO A 36 9.94 -5.86 2.85
C PRO A 36 8.94 -6.95 2.45
N ARG A 37 8.91 -7.26 1.15
CA ARG A 37 8.05 -8.33 0.61
C ARG A 37 8.49 -9.69 1.16
N GLY A 38 7.52 -10.60 1.29
CA GLY A 38 7.77 -11.97 1.77
C GLY A 38 7.84 -12.14 3.29
N VAL A 39 7.73 -11.07 4.08
CA VAL A 39 7.77 -11.16 5.57
C VAL A 39 6.48 -11.66 6.23
N GLY A 40 5.42 -11.89 5.44
CA GLY A 40 4.18 -12.52 5.91
C GLY A 40 3.13 -11.58 6.54
N LYS A 41 3.16 -10.27 6.25
CA LYS A 41 2.19 -9.28 6.79
C LYS A 41 0.74 -9.64 6.51
N THR A 42 0.42 -9.87 5.23
CA THR A 42 -0.95 -10.17 4.78
C THR A 42 -1.42 -11.52 5.32
N THR A 43 -0.57 -12.55 5.25
CA THR A 43 -0.85 -13.87 5.84
C THR A 43 -1.13 -13.79 7.34
N LEU A 44 -0.35 -12.99 8.09
CA LEU A 44 -0.60 -12.76 9.51
C LEU A 44 -1.99 -12.14 9.74
N ILE A 45 -2.34 -11.11 8.98
CA ILE A 45 -3.64 -10.45 9.13
C ILE A 45 -4.77 -11.41 8.80
N LEU A 46 -4.74 -12.03 7.62
CA LEU A 46 -5.84 -12.85 7.12
C LEU A 46 -6.05 -14.12 7.94
N ASP A 47 -4.98 -14.87 8.22
CA ASP A 47 -5.10 -16.23 8.73
C ASP A 47 -5.00 -16.34 10.26
N ARG A 48 -4.45 -15.31 10.93
CA ARG A 48 -4.27 -15.33 12.40
C ARG A 48 -5.15 -14.33 13.14
N ILE A 49 -5.46 -13.20 12.53
CA ILE A 49 -6.01 -12.03 13.24
C ILE A 49 -7.44 -11.73 12.83
N LEU A 50 -7.73 -11.73 11.53
CA LEU A 50 -9.01 -11.28 10.97
C LEU A 50 -10.20 -12.08 11.49
N GLY A 51 -10.02 -13.39 11.72
CA GLY A 51 -11.06 -14.25 12.30
C GLY A 51 -11.50 -13.81 13.70
N GLU A 52 -10.56 -13.43 14.57
CA GLU A 52 -10.87 -12.90 15.90
C GLU A 52 -11.47 -11.50 15.84
N TRP A 53 -10.99 -10.67 14.91
CA TRP A 53 -11.47 -9.30 14.75
C TRP A 53 -12.87 -9.17 14.12
N ASN A 54 -13.48 -10.29 13.73
CA ASN A 54 -14.86 -10.36 13.26
C ASN A 54 -15.81 -11.05 14.26
N LYS A 55 -15.33 -11.36 15.47
CA LYS A 55 -16.19 -11.83 16.55
C LYS A 55 -16.82 -10.64 17.27
N GLY A 56 -18.14 -10.68 17.47
CA GLY A 56 -18.89 -9.59 18.11
C GLY A 56 -18.28 -9.21 19.47
N PRO A 57 -18.17 -7.90 19.80
CA PRO A 57 -18.74 -6.70 19.14
C PRO A 57 -17.88 -6.10 18.01
N HIS A 58 -16.84 -6.79 17.56
CA HIS A 58 -15.92 -6.26 16.56
C HIS A 58 -16.42 -6.47 15.13
N LEU A 59 -16.13 -5.49 14.27
CA LEU A 59 -16.36 -5.57 12.83
C LEU A 59 -15.11 -5.10 12.09
N THR A 60 -14.58 -5.92 11.18
CA THR A 60 -13.44 -5.53 10.34
C THR A 60 -13.85 -5.33 8.89
N GLY A 61 -13.59 -4.15 8.35
CA GLY A 61 -13.47 -3.94 6.92
C GLY A 61 -12.07 -4.31 6.46
N TYR A 62 -11.97 -5.13 5.42
CA TYR A 62 -10.70 -5.48 4.79
C TYR A 62 -10.78 -5.08 3.31
N VAL A 63 -9.84 -4.26 2.86
CA VAL A 63 -9.70 -3.84 1.47
C VAL A 63 -8.31 -4.24 1.00
N ASP A 64 -8.23 -4.89 -0.16
CA ASP A 64 -6.95 -5.22 -0.79
C ASP A 64 -6.92 -4.66 -2.21
N PHE A 65 -6.19 -3.57 -2.41
CA PHE A 65 -6.11 -2.93 -3.73
C PHE A 65 -5.39 -3.79 -4.77
N ALA A 66 -4.67 -4.85 -4.36
CA ALA A 66 -4.07 -5.80 -5.28
C ALA A 66 -5.06 -6.84 -5.80
N GLN A 67 -6.26 -6.94 -5.21
CA GLN A 67 -7.23 -7.98 -5.55
C GLN A 67 -7.65 -7.96 -7.02
N SER A 68 -7.63 -6.81 -7.68
CA SER A 68 -7.96 -6.69 -9.11
C SER A 68 -6.85 -7.20 -10.05
N ILE A 69 -5.63 -7.43 -9.55
CA ILE A 69 -4.48 -7.91 -10.33
C ILE A 69 -4.47 -9.44 -10.31
N LYS A 70 -5.30 -10.04 -11.18
CA LYS A 70 -5.62 -11.48 -11.16
C LYS A 70 -4.38 -12.38 -11.21
N ASP A 71 -3.42 -12.06 -12.08
CA ASP A 71 -2.25 -12.92 -12.32
C ASP A 71 -1.33 -13.08 -11.10
N HIS A 72 -1.47 -12.21 -10.10
CA HIS A 72 -0.57 -12.14 -8.94
C HIS A 72 -1.31 -12.10 -7.60
N HIS A 73 -2.56 -12.55 -7.55
CA HIS A 73 -3.35 -12.52 -6.32
C HIS A 73 -3.80 -13.93 -5.89
N PRO A 74 -3.65 -14.29 -4.59
CA PRO A 74 -4.03 -15.61 -4.06
C PRO A 74 -5.47 -16.05 -4.33
N ASN A 75 -6.40 -15.10 -4.45
CA ASN A 75 -7.80 -15.40 -4.80
C ASN A 75 -8.01 -15.99 -6.21
N PHE A 76 -6.99 -15.97 -7.07
CA PHE A 76 -7.05 -16.47 -8.45
C PHE A 76 -5.90 -17.45 -8.75
N ASP A 77 -5.50 -18.24 -7.74
CA ASP A 77 -4.38 -19.20 -7.82
C ASP A 77 -2.99 -18.57 -8.09
N GLY A 78 -2.90 -17.23 -8.09
CA GLY A 78 -1.66 -16.48 -8.19
C GLY A 78 -0.94 -16.34 -6.85
N SER A 79 0.30 -15.86 -6.90
CA SER A 79 1.04 -15.45 -5.69
C SER A 79 1.39 -13.97 -5.78
N PHE A 80 1.41 -13.28 -4.63
CA PHE A 80 1.89 -11.91 -4.57
C PHE A 80 3.28 -11.79 -5.19
N PRO A 81 3.58 -10.76 -6.00
CA PRO A 81 4.85 -10.68 -6.72
C PRO A 81 6.01 -10.38 -5.75
N TRP A 82 7.23 -10.79 -6.14
CA TRP A 82 8.46 -10.39 -5.42
C TRP A 82 8.88 -8.96 -5.79
N TYR A 83 8.54 -8.50 -6.99
CA TYR A 83 8.74 -7.13 -7.47
C TYR A 83 7.58 -6.22 -7.06
N SER A 84 7.73 -4.91 -7.27
CA SER A 84 6.69 -3.93 -6.92
C SER A 84 5.42 -4.06 -7.77
N TRP A 85 4.29 -3.74 -7.16
CA TRP A 85 3.01 -3.59 -7.86
C TRP A 85 3.05 -2.52 -8.95
N SER A 86 3.94 -1.52 -8.87
CA SER A 86 4.21 -0.53 -9.93
C SER A 86 4.58 -1.19 -11.27
N SER A 87 5.13 -2.40 -11.20
CA SER A 87 5.61 -3.16 -12.33
C SER A 87 4.57 -4.12 -12.90
N CYS A 88 3.39 -4.23 -12.27
CA CYS A 88 2.24 -4.98 -12.78
C CYS A 88 1.31 -4.07 -13.61
N GLU A 89 0.32 -4.66 -14.26
CA GLU A 89 -0.81 -3.87 -14.77
C GLU A 89 -1.57 -3.25 -13.60
N LEU A 90 -1.55 -1.92 -13.55
CA LEU A 90 -2.09 -1.15 -12.43
C LEU A 90 -3.62 -1.07 -12.54
N PRO A 91 -4.34 -1.25 -11.43
CA PRO A 91 -5.79 -1.14 -11.45
C PRO A 91 -6.24 0.31 -11.73
N SER A 92 -7.46 0.45 -12.25
CA SER A 92 -8.07 1.78 -12.39
C SER A 92 -8.35 2.39 -11.02
N LEU A 93 -8.17 3.70 -10.90
CA LEU A 93 -8.50 4.44 -9.68
C LEU A 93 -9.98 4.26 -9.30
N SER A 94 -10.87 4.24 -10.29
CA SER A 94 -12.30 3.97 -10.12
C SER A 94 -12.58 2.60 -9.48
N SER A 95 -11.80 1.57 -9.83
CA SER A 95 -11.92 0.23 -9.24
C SER A 95 -11.47 0.24 -7.78
N CYS A 96 -10.31 0.83 -7.48
CA CYS A 96 -9.81 0.96 -6.11
C CYS A 96 -10.78 1.76 -5.23
N GLN A 97 -11.28 2.89 -5.73
CA GLN A 97 -12.29 3.70 -5.05
C GLN A 97 -13.54 2.87 -4.75
N THR A 98 -14.07 2.16 -5.75
CA THR A 98 -15.27 1.35 -5.61
C THR A 98 -15.08 0.26 -4.55
N GLN A 99 -13.92 -0.40 -4.51
CA GLN A 99 -13.61 -1.40 -3.48
C GLN A 99 -13.64 -0.80 -2.07
N LEU A 100 -12.99 0.35 -1.88
CA LEU A 100 -12.97 1.05 -0.59
C LEU A 100 -14.38 1.51 -0.17
N GLU A 101 -15.10 2.17 -1.08
CA GLU A 101 -16.45 2.67 -0.83
C GLU A 101 -17.42 1.53 -0.50
N ASN A 102 -17.39 0.43 -1.25
CA ASN A 102 -18.25 -0.73 -0.99
C ASN A 102 -17.95 -1.36 0.38
N CYS A 103 -16.68 -1.44 0.77
CA CYS A 103 -16.29 -1.95 2.07
C CYS A 103 -16.82 -1.07 3.20
N LEU A 104 -16.59 0.25 3.11
CA LEU A 104 -17.06 1.22 4.09
C LEU A 104 -18.60 1.31 4.15
N GLU A 105 -19.29 1.21 3.00
CA GLU A 105 -20.75 1.16 2.93
C GLU A 105 -21.29 -0.09 3.60
N SER A 106 -20.69 -1.26 3.35
CA SER A 106 -21.07 -2.50 4.02
C SER A 106 -20.92 -2.39 5.54
N MET A 107 -19.83 -1.77 6.00
CA MET A 107 -19.65 -1.49 7.43
C MET A 107 -20.69 -0.53 7.98
N ALA A 108 -21.01 0.54 7.26
CA ALA A 108 -22.01 1.53 7.67
C ALA A 108 -23.41 0.90 7.73
N HIS A 109 -23.76 0.06 6.75
CA HIS A 109 -25.01 -0.72 6.79
C HIS A 109 -25.08 -1.62 8.03
N LYS A 110 -23.99 -2.28 8.42
CA LYS A 110 -23.95 -3.05 9.67
C LYS A 110 -24.15 -2.15 10.90
N GLY A 111 -23.55 -0.96 10.93
CA GLY A 111 -23.80 0.02 11.99
C GLY A 111 -25.27 0.48 12.04
N ILE A 112 -25.92 0.66 10.89
CA ILE A 112 -27.35 0.95 10.83
C ILE A 112 -28.18 -0.21 11.39
N LYS A 113 -27.88 -1.46 11.01
CA LYS A 113 -28.57 -2.66 11.53
C LYS A 113 -28.43 -2.80 13.05
N LEU A 114 -27.31 -2.35 13.63
CA LEU A 114 -27.06 -2.34 15.06
C LEU A 114 -27.67 -1.11 15.78
N GLY A 115 -28.33 -0.22 15.03
CA GLY A 115 -28.93 1.01 15.55
C GLY A 115 -27.94 2.09 15.99
N THR A 116 -26.65 1.96 15.65
CA THR A 116 -25.62 2.92 16.04
C THR A 116 -25.49 4.09 15.07
N ILE A 117 -26.00 3.93 13.84
CA ILE A 117 -26.03 4.97 12.80
C ILE A 117 -27.48 5.29 12.44
N SER A 118 -27.85 6.56 12.57
CA SER A 118 -29.19 7.10 12.35
C SER A 118 -29.20 8.23 11.31
N SER A 119 -30.38 8.52 10.75
CA SER A 119 -30.60 9.63 9.80
C SER A 119 -30.11 10.99 10.33
N PRO A 120 -30.36 11.39 11.60
CA PRO A 120 -29.81 12.63 12.17
C PRO A 120 -28.28 12.66 12.24
N GLN A 121 -27.62 11.56 12.58
CA GLN A 121 -26.15 11.49 12.61
C GLN A 121 -25.57 11.63 11.20
N ILE A 122 -26.19 11.00 10.20
CA ILE A 122 -25.81 11.12 8.79
C ILE A 122 -25.92 12.58 8.34
N PHE A 123 -27.04 13.23 8.64
CA PHE A 123 -27.27 14.64 8.34
C PHE A 123 -26.23 15.55 8.99
N THR A 124 -26.01 15.43 10.29
CA THR A 124 -25.09 16.30 11.03
C THR A 124 -23.66 16.14 10.51
N THR A 125 -23.22 14.91 10.26
CA THR A 125 -21.88 14.62 9.72
C THR A 125 -21.70 15.20 8.32
N LEU A 126 -22.70 15.05 7.45
CA LEU A 126 -22.68 15.62 6.11
C LEU A 126 -22.69 17.16 6.14
N ASN A 127 -23.59 17.75 6.93
CA ASN A 127 -23.78 19.21 6.99
C ASN A 127 -22.58 19.95 7.61
N LYS A 128 -21.79 19.28 8.44
CA LYS A 128 -20.55 19.81 9.02
C LYS A 128 -19.53 20.22 7.97
N TRP A 129 -19.40 19.43 6.90
CA TRP A 129 -18.38 19.64 5.86
C TRP A 129 -18.95 20.10 4.52
N HIS A 130 -20.25 19.92 4.28
CA HIS A 130 -20.87 20.16 2.99
C HIS A 130 -22.00 21.19 3.04
N GLY A 131 -21.98 22.13 2.08
CA GLY A 131 -23.13 22.99 1.79
C GLY A 131 -24.24 22.22 1.08
N ILE A 132 -25.13 21.58 1.84
CA ILE A 132 -26.13 20.64 1.30
C ILE A 132 -27.37 21.29 0.67
N ASN A 133 -27.71 22.52 1.05
CA ASN A 133 -28.99 23.18 0.67
C ASN A 133 -29.24 23.19 -0.86
N THR A 134 -28.24 23.60 -1.64
CA THR A 134 -28.37 23.69 -3.10
C THR A 134 -28.53 22.31 -3.74
N ALA A 135 -27.83 21.31 -3.20
CA ALA A 135 -27.91 19.93 -3.70
C ALA A 135 -29.28 19.32 -3.38
N LEU A 136 -29.75 19.44 -2.12
CA LEU A 136 -31.05 18.95 -1.69
C LEU A 136 -32.20 19.57 -2.49
N ARG A 137 -32.16 20.89 -2.73
CA ARG A 137 -33.18 21.58 -3.56
C ARG A 137 -33.18 21.04 -4.99
N ARG A 138 -32.01 20.77 -5.59
CA ARG A 138 -31.92 20.19 -6.94
C ARG A 138 -32.44 18.75 -6.97
N ILE A 139 -32.10 17.92 -5.99
CA ILE A 139 -32.59 16.54 -5.88
C ILE A 139 -34.12 16.54 -5.75
N LEU A 140 -34.68 17.37 -4.87
CA LEU A 140 -36.13 17.50 -4.71
C LEU A 140 -36.83 18.02 -5.98
N ASN A 141 -36.24 18.99 -6.69
CA ASN A 141 -36.82 19.57 -7.91
C ASN A 141 -36.73 18.64 -9.14
N GLN A 142 -35.70 17.80 -9.24
CA GLN A 142 -35.62 16.74 -10.26
C GLN A 142 -36.71 15.68 -10.07
N ASN A 143 -37.24 15.59 -8.84
CA ASN A 143 -38.07 14.49 -8.38
C ASN A 143 -39.55 14.86 -8.16
N ALA A 144 -39.90 16.15 -8.09
CA ALA A 144 -41.28 16.60 -7.89
C ALA A 144 -41.86 17.25 -9.15
N SER A 145 -43.08 16.86 -9.53
CA SER A 145 -43.92 17.65 -10.43
C SER A 145 -44.26 18.98 -9.76
N LYS A 146 -43.59 20.07 -10.15
CA LYS A 146 -43.97 21.48 -9.87
C LYS A 146 -44.39 21.81 -8.42
N ILE A 147 -43.69 21.33 -7.40
CA ILE A 147 -43.87 21.88 -6.04
C ILE A 147 -42.81 22.96 -5.83
N ALA A 148 -43.24 24.23 -5.76
CA ALA A 148 -42.36 25.36 -5.48
C ALA A 148 -41.78 25.24 -4.05
N ILE A 149 -40.51 24.85 -3.94
CA ILE A 149 -39.81 24.82 -2.66
C ILE A 149 -39.56 26.27 -2.20
N SER A 150 -40.22 26.68 -1.12
CA SER A 150 -40.01 27.99 -0.50
C SER A 150 -38.55 28.22 -0.11
N ASN A 151 -38.05 29.42 -0.34
CA ASN A 151 -36.67 29.81 0.01
C ASN A 151 -36.37 29.81 1.51
N LYS A 152 -37.39 29.75 2.39
CA LYS A 152 -37.28 29.85 3.86
C LYS A 152 -37.14 28.51 4.61
N VAL A 153 -37.02 27.37 3.93
CA VAL A 153 -36.90 26.06 4.60
C VAL A 153 -35.48 25.86 5.14
N SER A 154 -35.36 25.44 6.41
CA SER A 154 -34.09 25.11 7.05
C SER A 154 -33.41 23.89 6.40
N SER A 155 -32.10 23.73 6.59
CA SER A 155 -31.34 22.59 6.06
C SER A 155 -31.88 21.24 6.53
N SER A 156 -32.24 21.14 7.83
CA SER A 156 -32.90 19.95 8.39
C SER A 156 -34.26 19.70 7.75
N GLY A 157 -35.10 20.74 7.58
CA GLY A 157 -36.40 20.56 6.94
C GLY A 157 -36.31 20.18 5.45
N LEU A 158 -35.24 20.57 4.75
CA LEU A 158 -34.96 20.10 3.39
C LEU A 158 -34.49 18.64 3.38
N TRP A 159 -33.70 18.23 4.37
CA TRP A 159 -33.24 16.87 4.55
C TRP A 159 -34.41 15.90 4.78
N ASP A 160 -35.27 16.18 5.76
CA ASP A 160 -36.39 15.30 6.12
C ASP A 160 -37.34 15.12 4.93
N ARG A 161 -37.61 16.20 4.18
CA ARG A 161 -38.41 16.14 2.95
C ARG A 161 -37.75 15.29 1.87
N ALA A 162 -36.43 15.37 1.72
CA ALA A 162 -35.69 14.59 0.73
C ALA A 162 -35.62 13.11 1.11
N VAL A 163 -35.39 12.79 2.37
CA VAL A 163 -35.43 11.41 2.90
C VAL A 163 -36.83 10.82 2.70
N PHE A 164 -37.89 11.57 3.05
CA PHE A 164 -39.27 11.11 2.83
C PHE A 164 -39.58 10.87 1.35
N ALA A 165 -39.20 11.80 0.47
CA ALA A 165 -39.43 11.68 -0.97
C ALA A 165 -38.67 10.50 -1.61
N LEU A 166 -37.44 10.23 -1.16
CA LEU A 166 -36.66 9.07 -1.60
C LEU A 166 -37.21 7.76 -1.04
N SER A 167 -37.64 7.74 0.23
CA SER A 167 -38.21 6.56 0.87
C SER A 167 -39.47 6.06 0.16
N ALA A 168 -40.33 6.98 -0.30
CA ALA A 168 -41.54 6.67 -1.07
C ALA A 168 -41.27 6.01 -2.45
N ARG A 169 -40.03 6.10 -2.96
CA ARG A 169 -39.64 5.57 -4.27
C ARG A 169 -38.95 4.21 -4.20
N PHE A 170 -38.46 3.82 -3.03
CA PHE A 170 -37.70 2.58 -2.91
C PHE A 170 -38.63 1.37 -2.82
N ASN A 171 -38.29 0.35 -3.60
CA ASN A 171 -38.86 -0.98 -3.47
C ASN A 171 -38.54 -1.52 -2.06
N ALA A 172 -39.55 -1.95 -1.32
CA ALA A 172 -39.36 -2.55 0.00
C ALA A 172 -38.34 -3.71 -0.04
N SER A 173 -38.37 -4.52 -1.11
CA SER A 173 -37.46 -5.64 -1.34
C SER A 173 -35.97 -5.26 -1.46
N GLU A 174 -35.64 -4.09 -2.00
CA GLU A 174 -34.24 -3.63 -2.12
C GLU A 174 -33.68 -3.13 -0.79
N ILE A 175 -34.55 -2.73 0.14
CA ILE A 175 -34.17 -2.31 1.48
C ILE A 175 -34.13 -3.53 2.41
N ASP A 176 -35.09 -4.45 2.27
CA ASP A 176 -35.14 -5.71 3.01
C ASP A 176 -33.92 -6.59 2.69
N GLY A 177 -33.46 -6.63 1.43
CA GLY A 177 -32.23 -7.36 1.04
C GLY A 177 -30.93 -6.73 1.55
N VAL A 178 -30.92 -5.42 1.86
CA VAL A 178 -29.78 -4.79 2.56
C VAL A 178 -29.83 -5.11 4.06
N LEU A 179 -31.04 -5.24 4.60
CA LEU A 179 -31.29 -5.48 6.02
C LEU A 179 -31.12 -6.95 6.42
N ASP A 180 -31.28 -7.92 5.50
CA ASP A 180 -30.90 -9.34 5.63
C ASP A 180 -31.13 -9.89 7.05
N PHE A 181 -32.35 -9.72 7.57
CA PHE A 181 -32.76 -10.20 8.90
C PHE A 181 -33.03 -11.72 8.91
N GLU A 182 -32.15 -12.52 8.30
CA GLU A 182 -32.25 -13.99 8.27
C GLU A 182 -31.68 -14.68 9.53
N GLU A 183 -31.33 -13.93 10.60
CA GLU A 183 -31.14 -14.55 11.90
C GLU A 183 -32.49 -14.99 12.47
N LYS A 184 -32.79 -16.28 12.27
CA LYS A 184 -33.93 -17.00 12.86
C LYS A 184 -34.09 -16.66 14.35
N GLY A 185 -35.01 -15.76 14.68
CA GLY A 185 -35.52 -15.62 16.06
C GLY A 185 -35.94 -14.23 16.55
N LYS A 186 -35.66 -13.13 15.85
CA LYS A 186 -36.10 -11.78 16.27
C LYS A 186 -36.89 -11.05 15.18
N SER A 187 -38.22 -11.09 15.27
CA SER A 187 -39.07 -10.18 14.50
C SER A 187 -38.93 -8.77 15.07
N LEU A 188 -38.40 -7.82 14.30
CA LEU A 188 -38.35 -6.41 14.67
C LEU A 188 -39.76 -5.83 14.81
N SER A 189 -39.90 -4.82 15.67
CA SER A 189 -41.12 -4.01 15.69
C SER A 189 -41.22 -3.18 14.40
N ILE A 190 -42.45 -2.80 14.04
CA ILE A 190 -42.73 -1.98 12.83
C ILE A 190 -41.98 -0.64 12.92
N ASP A 191 -41.87 -0.07 14.12
CA ASP A 191 -41.19 1.20 14.35
C ASP A 191 -39.67 1.08 14.15
N GLU A 192 -39.03 0.04 14.71
CA GLU A 192 -37.60 -0.23 14.50
C GLU A 192 -37.26 -0.46 13.02
N ALA A 193 -38.09 -1.23 12.32
CA ALA A 193 -37.93 -1.45 10.88
C ALA A 193 -38.04 -0.12 10.10
N SER A 194 -38.93 0.78 10.51
CA SER A 194 -39.06 2.11 9.92
C SER A 194 -37.82 2.98 10.15
N TYR A 195 -37.27 2.96 11.37
CA TYR A 195 -36.05 3.70 11.70
C TYR A 195 -34.83 3.23 10.90
N PHE A 196 -34.62 1.92 10.76
CA PHE A 196 -33.51 1.40 9.95
C PHE A 196 -33.69 1.71 8.46
N LYS A 197 -34.92 1.62 7.97
CA LYS A 197 -35.28 2.01 6.60
C LYS A 197 -34.95 3.49 6.35
N GLU A 198 -35.31 4.37 7.27
CA GLU A 198 -35.00 5.79 7.19
C GLU A 198 -33.48 6.03 7.12
N ALA A 199 -32.70 5.38 7.99
CA ALA A 199 -31.24 5.53 8.02
C ALA A 199 -30.56 5.04 6.72
N ILE A 200 -31.03 3.95 6.11
CA ILE A 200 -30.53 3.48 4.81
C ILE A 200 -30.81 4.51 3.70
N VAL A 201 -32.04 5.03 3.67
CA VAL A 201 -32.44 6.06 2.69
C VAL A 201 -31.62 7.34 2.89
N ALA A 202 -31.40 7.75 4.14
CA ALA A 202 -30.57 8.88 4.51
C ALA A 202 -29.11 8.70 4.03
N LEU A 203 -28.52 7.51 4.19
CA LEU A 203 -27.16 7.22 3.72
C LEU A 203 -27.07 7.32 2.18
N ARG A 204 -28.07 6.80 1.47
CA ARG A 204 -28.16 6.91 -0.01
C ARG A 204 -28.30 8.36 -0.45
N LEU A 205 -29.15 9.15 0.22
CA LEU A 205 -29.30 10.58 -0.04
C LEU A 205 -27.96 11.33 0.16
N ALA A 206 -27.21 11.01 1.22
CA ALA A 206 -25.89 11.60 1.44
C ALA A 206 -24.94 11.31 0.27
N LYS A 207 -24.91 10.06 -0.23
CA LYS A 207 -24.11 9.67 -1.41
C LYS A 207 -24.55 10.46 -2.66
N GLU A 208 -25.85 10.66 -2.88
CA GLU A 208 -26.36 11.46 -4.00
C GLU A 208 -25.96 12.94 -3.91
N VAL A 209 -26.00 13.52 -2.70
CA VAL A 209 -25.56 14.90 -2.47
C VAL A 209 -24.08 15.06 -2.82
N ILE A 210 -23.21 14.16 -2.37
CA ILE A 210 -21.77 14.21 -2.68
C ILE A 210 -21.53 14.01 -4.18
N LYS A 211 -22.18 13.02 -4.81
CA LYS A 211 -22.08 12.81 -6.27
C LYS A 211 -22.50 14.04 -7.06
N MET A 212 -23.54 14.74 -6.62
CA MET A 212 -23.97 15.99 -7.27
C MET A 212 -22.92 17.09 -7.12
N GLN A 213 -22.33 17.25 -5.95
CA GLN A 213 -21.26 18.22 -5.71
C GLN A 213 -19.97 17.88 -6.48
N GLN A 214 -19.62 16.60 -6.62
CA GLN A 214 -18.50 16.14 -7.46
C GLN A 214 -18.73 16.51 -8.92
N LYS A 215 -19.94 16.31 -9.45
CA LYS A 215 -20.29 16.74 -10.82
C LYS A 215 -20.09 18.23 -11.05
N TRP A 216 -20.33 19.09 -10.05
CA TRP A 216 -20.09 20.54 -10.17
C TRP A 216 -18.60 20.89 -10.27
N ARG A 217 -17.72 20.01 -9.79
CA ARG A 217 -16.26 20.20 -9.78
C ARG A 217 -15.55 19.48 -10.92
N ALA A 218 -16.24 18.60 -11.67
CA ALA A 218 -15.65 17.77 -12.72
C ALA A 218 -14.82 18.55 -13.74
N ASN A 219 -15.31 19.71 -14.21
CA ASN A 219 -14.57 20.53 -15.18
C ASN A 219 -13.27 21.12 -14.59
N ALA A 220 -13.28 21.48 -13.30
CA ALA A 220 -12.08 22.00 -12.63
C ALA A 220 -11.06 20.88 -12.37
N ILE A 221 -11.53 19.66 -12.09
CA ILE A 221 -10.68 18.48 -11.95
C ILE A 221 -10.03 18.12 -13.31
N ALA A 222 -10.81 18.15 -14.39
CA ALA A 222 -10.28 17.92 -15.73
C ALA A 222 -9.19 18.94 -16.11
N ASP A 223 -9.39 20.23 -15.79
CA ASP A 223 -8.37 21.27 -16.00
C ASP A 223 -7.13 21.08 -15.11
N LEU A 224 -7.33 20.65 -13.85
CA LEU A 224 -6.25 20.32 -12.92
C LEU A 224 -5.36 19.20 -13.48
N ASN A 225 -5.95 18.11 -13.95
CA ASN A 225 -5.24 16.97 -14.51
C ASN A 225 -4.46 17.35 -15.78
N ARG A 226 -5.04 18.17 -16.67
CA ARG A 226 -4.36 18.64 -17.89
C ARG A 226 -3.21 19.59 -17.59
N SER A 227 -3.37 20.47 -16.60
CA SER A 227 -2.36 21.47 -16.24
C SER A 227 -1.26 20.93 -15.32
N GLY A 228 -1.43 19.72 -14.76
CA GLY A 228 -0.48 19.12 -13.81
C GLY A 228 -0.35 19.91 -12.51
N ARG A 229 -1.34 20.74 -12.18
CA ARG A 229 -1.35 21.57 -10.97
C ARG A 229 -1.85 20.80 -9.77
N PHE A 230 -1.61 21.34 -8.58
CA PHE A 230 -2.12 20.78 -7.33
C PHE A 230 -3.26 21.64 -6.75
N SER A 231 -4.31 20.97 -6.27
CA SER A 231 -5.41 21.61 -5.52
C SER A 231 -5.95 20.67 -4.46
N ARG A 232 -5.73 21.03 -3.20
CA ARG A 232 -6.20 20.26 -2.03
C ARG A 232 -7.72 20.16 -1.97
N SER A 233 -8.44 21.24 -2.30
CA SER A 233 -9.90 21.27 -2.28
C SER A 233 -10.50 20.30 -3.31
N LEU A 234 -9.93 20.27 -4.52
CA LEU A 234 -10.36 19.34 -5.56
C LEU A 234 -10.02 17.89 -5.21
N ALA A 235 -8.82 17.63 -4.68
CA ALA A 235 -8.42 16.30 -4.22
C ALA A 235 -9.34 15.79 -3.10
N ASN A 236 -9.64 16.63 -2.10
CA ASN A 236 -10.59 16.29 -1.03
C ASN A 236 -11.98 15.96 -1.58
N SER A 237 -12.42 16.65 -2.64
CA SER A 237 -13.74 16.37 -3.21
C SER A 237 -13.87 14.96 -3.81
N CYS A 238 -12.77 14.36 -4.25
CA CYS A 238 -12.73 12.97 -4.73
C CYS A 238 -12.76 11.95 -3.57
N THR A 239 -12.35 12.34 -2.36
CA THR A 239 -12.31 11.47 -1.16
C THR A 239 -13.45 11.74 -0.16
N ASP A 240 -14.39 12.64 -0.49
CA ASP A 240 -15.46 13.06 0.42
C ASP A 240 -16.34 11.91 0.92
N TRP A 241 -16.75 11.02 0.03
CA TRP A 241 -17.61 9.91 0.40
C TRP A 241 -16.94 8.89 1.34
N PRO A 242 -15.76 8.31 1.04
CA PRO A 242 -15.11 7.41 1.97
C PRO A 242 -14.75 8.09 3.29
N CYS A 243 -14.38 9.38 3.29
CA CYS A 243 -14.08 10.11 4.53
C CYS A 243 -15.32 10.36 5.40
N LEU A 244 -16.48 10.64 4.78
CA LEU A 244 -17.74 10.77 5.51
C LEU A 244 -18.14 9.44 6.17
N LEU A 245 -17.98 8.31 5.46
CA LEU A 245 -18.24 6.99 6.04
C LEU A 245 -17.30 6.66 7.20
N LEU A 246 -16.01 7.00 7.06
CA LEU A 246 -15.04 6.85 8.15
C LEU A 246 -15.43 7.67 9.39
N GLU A 247 -15.86 8.91 9.21
CA GLU A 247 -16.32 9.76 10.32
C GLU A 247 -17.59 9.18 10.97
N LEU A 248 -18.57 8.74 10.18
CA LEU A 248 -19.79 8.09 10.69
C LEU A 248 -19.49 6.82 11.49
N LEU A 249 -18.66 5.92 10.93
CA LEU A 249 -18.27 4.69 11.61
C LEU A 249 -17.49 4.98 12.90
N SER A 250 -16.63 6.00 12.88
CA SER A 250 -15.88 6.42 14.06
C SER A 250 -16.79 6.97 15.14
N GLN A 251 -17.77 7.82 14.78
CA GLN A 251 -18.75 8.37 15.70
C GLN A 251 -19.73 7.33 16.25
N ALA A 252 -20.03 6.30 15.46
CA ALA A 252 -20.88 5.18 15.86
C ALA A 252 -20.15 4.16 16.75
N ALA A 253 -18.80 4.20 16.79
CA ALA A 253 -18.03 3.23 17.54
C ALA A 253 -18.26 3.37 19.06
N GLU A 254 -18.65 2.27 19.69
CA GLU A 254 -19.00 2.16 21.11
C GLU A 254 -18.46 0.84 21.70
N ILE A 255 -17.91 0.91 22.92
CA ILE A 255 -17.33 -0.24 23.60
C ILE A 255 -18.41 -1.28 23.91
N GLY A 256 -18.15 -2.55 23.56
CA GLY A 256 -19.07 -3.65 23.87
C GLY A 256 -20.27 -3.78 22.93
N HIS A 257 -20.48 -2.83 22.01
CA HIS A 257 -21.63 -2.83 21.10
C HIS A 257 -21.23 -2.82 19.62
N PHE A 258 -20.51 -1.79 19.17
CA PHE A 258 -20.07 -1.67 17.78
C PHE A 258 -18.62 -1.16 17.72
N GLN A 259 -17.69 -2.04 17.38
CA GLN A 259 -16.27 -1.70 17.32
C GLN A 259 -15.71 -1.94 15.90
N PRO A 260 -16.00 -1.01 14.97
CA PRO A 260 -15.49 -1.09 13.61
C PRO A 260 -13.98 -0.85 13.56
N LYS A 261 -13.30 -1.50 12.63
CA LYS A 261 -11.89 -1.26 12.29
C LYS A 261 -11.69 -1.50 10.79
N LEU A 262 -10.72 -0.82 10.20
CA LEU A 262 -10.44 -0.89 8.77
C LEU A 262 -9.00 -1.31 8.53
N VAL A 263 -8.81 -2.33 7.69
CA VAL A 263 -7.50 -2.73 7.16
C VAL A 263 -7.47 -2.40 5.68
N ILE A 264 -6.49 -1.58 5.28
CA ILE A 264 -6.21 -1.26 3.87
C ILE A 264 -4.87 -1.92 3.50
N ASN A 265 -4.95 -3.00 2.74
CA ASN A 265 -3.79 -3.74 2.25
C ASN A 265 -3.30 -3.20 0.90
N ASN A 266 -1.98 -3.21 0.70
CA ASN A 266 -1.29 -2.72 -0.49
C ASN A 266 -1.67 -1.27 -0.84
N VAL A 267 -1.63 -0.37 0.17
CA VAL A 267 -2.05 1.03 0.02
C VAL A 267 -1.27 1.79 -1.07
N GLU A 268 -0.03 1.40 -1.32
CA GLU A 268 0.85 1.94 -2.38
C GLU A 268 0.26 1.82 -3.79
N ILE A 269 -0.60 0.83 -4.04
CA ILE A 269 -1.23 0.62 -5.36
C ILE A 269 -2.10 1.82 -5.73
N LEU A 270 -2.76 2.43 -4.74
CA LEU A 270 -3.61 3.59 -4.95
C LEU A 270 -2.83 4.80 -5.47
N CYS A 271 -1.57 4.98 -5.02
CA CYS A 271 -0.70 6.05 -5.49
C CYS A 271 -0.40 5.93 -7.00
N ASN A 272 -0.30 4.69 -7.50
CA ASN A 272 0.02 4.40 -8.88
C ASN A 272 -1.22 4.04 -9.73
N ALA A 273 -2.44 4.11 -9.18
CA ALA A 273 -3.64 3.69 -9.88
C ALA A 273 -3.89 4.49 -11.17
N MET A 274 -4.32 3.80 -12.22
CA MET A 274 -4.53 4.39 -13.53
C MET A 274 -5.78 5.27 -13.54
N LEU A 275 -5.62 6.51 -14.01
CA LEU A 275 -6.74 7.41 -14.24
C LEU A 275 -7.42 7.04 -15.57
N THR A 276 -8.66 6.58 -15.49
CA THR A 276 -9.46 6.19 -16.67
C THR A 276 -10.34 7.31 -17.21
N ASP A 277 -10.66 8.30 -16.37
CA ASP A 277 -11.54 9.40 -16.69
C ASP A 277 -11.09 10.71 -16.02
N ASP A 278 -11.36 11.85 -16.67
CA ASP A 278 -10.98 13.18 -16.17
C ASP A 278 -11.87 13.67 -14.99
N SER A 279 -12.76 12.82 -14.48
CA SER A 279 -13.68 13.18 -13.39
C SER A 279 -13.04 13.08 -11.99
N MET A 280 -11.91 12.38 -11.89
CA MET A 280 -11.16 12.17 -10.65
C MET A 280 -9.76 12.80 -10.74
N VAL A 281 -9.17 13.13 -9.60
CA VAL A 281 -7.74 13.49 -9.54
C VAL A 281 -6.87 12.26 -9.79
N CYS A 282 -5.59 12.45 -10.12
CA CYS A 282 -4.66 11.33 -10.29
C CYS A 282 -4.51 10.48 -9.01
N GLY A 283 -4.08 9.23 -9.16
CA GLY A 283 -3.98 8.25 -8.06
C GLY A 283 -3.15 8.75 -6.88
N SER A 284 -2.00 9.39 -7.13
CA SER A 284 -1.16 9.97 -6.08
C SER A 284 -1.88 11.05 -5.26
N MET A 285 -2.58 11.99 -5.92
CA MET A 285 -3.35 13.02 -5.22
C MET A 285 -4.54 12.46 -4.45
N TYR A 286 -5.21 11.44 -4.99
CA TYR A 286 -6.31 10.76 -4.31
C TYR A 286 -5.79 10.04 -3.05
N HIS A 287 -4.71 9.26 -3.21
CA HIS A 287 -4.02 8.57 -2.14
C HIS A 287 -3.64 9.54 -1.01
N ASP A 288 -2.92 10.61 -1.34
CA ASP A 288 -2.43 11.56 -0.34
C ASP A 288 -3.58 12.29 0.37
N SER A 289 -4.64 12.65 -0.37
CA SER A 289 -5.84 13.25 0.22
C SER A 289 -6.55 12.30 1.19
N LEU A 290 -6.69 11.01 0.83
CA LEU A 290 -7.35 10.01 1.67
C LEU A 290 -6.58 9.81 2.98
N ILE A 291 -5.27 9.58 2.89
CA ILE A 291 -4.40 9.36 4.06
C ILE A 291 -4.39 10.59 4.95
N TRP A 292 -4.26 11.78 4.36
CA TRP A 292 -4.30 13.04 5.11
C TRP A 292 -5.60 13.21 5.91
N ARG A 293 -6.75 12.89 5.31
CA ARG A 293 -8.05 13.01 5.98
C ARG A 293 -8.26 11.97 7.07
N ILE A 294 -7.74 10.76 6.91
CA ILE A 294 -7.76 9.73 7.97
C ILE A 294 -6.96 10.21 9.19
N ILE A 295 -5.76 10.75 8.97
CA ILE A 295 -4.92 11.32 10.03
C ILE A 295 -5.64 12.48 10.71
N ALA A 296 -6.18 13.42 9.92
CA ALA A 296 -6.86 14.59 10.45
C ALA A 296 -8.09 14.20 11.30
N LEU A 297 -8.84 13.19 10.89
CA LEU A 297 -9.96 12.66 11.66
C LEU A 297 -9.48 12.03 12.98
N GLY A 298 -8.41 11.23 12.94
CA GLY A 298 -7.79 10.64 14.11
C GLY A 298 -7.33 11.68 15.14
N ALA A 299 -6.55 12.66 14.68
CA ALA A 299 -5.94 13.67 15.55
C ALA A 299 -6.99 14.60 16.20
N ASN A 300 -8.05 14.95 15.47
CA ASN A 300 -9.05 15.90 15.97
C ASN A 300 -10.19 15.24 16.73
N GLU A 301 -10.67 14.06 16.29
CA GLU A 301 -11.93 13.47 16.77
C GLU A 301 -11.79 12.02 17.26
N ARG A 302 -10.61 11.42 17.07
CA ARG A 302 -10.32 9.98 17.23
C ARG A 302 -11.16 9.13 16.27
N CYS A 303 -10.49 8.55 15.28
CA CYS A 303 -11.13 7.69 14.29
C CYS A 303 -11.20 6.23 14.75
N LEU A 304 -12.02 5.41 14.10
CA LEU A 304 -11.93 3.95 14.23
C LEU A 304 -10.51 3.46 13.91
N PRO A 305 -10.03 2.33 14.46
CA PRO A 305 -8.71 1.80 14.14
C PRO A 305 -8.52 1.57 12.63
N VAL A 306 -7.58 2.30 12.02
CA VAL A 306 -7.20 2.13 10.62
C VAL A 306 -5.79 1.57 10.56
N ILE A 307 -5.63 0.40 9.94
CA ILE A 307 -4.37 -0.28 9.72
C ILE A 307 -4.04 -0.25 8.23
N LEU A 308 -3.00 0.49 7.89
CA LEU A 308 -2.47 0.55 6.54
C LEU A 308 -1.35 -0.50 6.41
N VAL A 309 -1.29 -1.24 5.31
CA VAL A 309 -0.26 -2.27 5.09
C VAL A 309 0.46 -1.99 3.78
N THR A 310 1.80 -1.96 3.82
CA THR A 310 2.62 -1.64 2.64
C THR A 310 3.95 -2.41 2.59
N SER A 311 4.44 -2.68 1.38
CA SER A 311 5.77 -3.27 1.16
C SER A 311 6.75 -2.38 0.37
N ASP A 312 6.30 -1.21 -0.10
CA ASP A 312 7.02 -0.42 -1.12
C ASP A 312 7.83 0.72 -0.50
N SER A 313 8.16 0.61 0.78
CA SER A 313 8.84 1.66 1.56
C SER A 313 8.09 3.00 1.52
N TYR A 314 6.79 2.95 1.21
CA TYR A 314 5.98 4.14 1.03
C TYR A 314 5.66 4.74 2.41
N TYR A 315 6.48 5.71 2.80
CA TYR A 315 6.13 6.83 3.67
C TYR A 315 6.88 8.02 3.14
N SER A 316 6.16 9.03 2.68
CA SER A 316 6.86 10.23 2.30
C SER A 316 7.48 10.82 3.57
N TYR A 317 8.81 10.90 3.60
CA TYR A 317 9.51 11.87 4.44
C TYR A 317 8.87 13.26 4.26
N GLN A 318 8.35 13.53 3.05
CA GLN A 318 7.47 14.65 2.73
C GLN A 318 6.21 14.72 3.61
N ALA A 319 5.54 13.63 4.02
CA ALA A 319 4.41 13.68 4.94
C ALA A 319 4.88 14.11 6.33
N PHE A 320 5.99 13.57 6.82
CA PHE A 320 6.59 14.07 8.06
C PHE A 320 6.95 15.56 7.97
N MET A 321 7.56 16.00 6.86
CA MET A 321 7.95 17.40 6.61
C MET A 321 6.75 18.34 6.37
N ASP A 322 5.71 17.87 5.70
CA ASP A 322 4.49 18.62 5.33
C ASP A 322 3.54 18.73 6.54
N PHE A 323 3.59 17.78 7.47
CA PHE A 323 2.64 17.69 8.57
C PHE A 323 3.25 18.01 9.95
N GLY A 324 4.57 18.00 10.13
CA GLY A 324 5.26 18.57 11.29
C GLY A 324 5.04 17.87 12.64
N PHE A 325 4.35 16.73 12.68
CA PHE A 325 4.11 15.96 13.90
C PHE A 325 4.97 14.68 13.93
N PRO A 326 5.75 14.44 14.99
CA PRO A 326 6.50 13.19 15.17
C PRO A 326 5.58 11.95 15.19
N ASP A 327 4.33 12.12 15.65
CA ASP A 327 3.40 11.03 15.95
C ASP A 327 2.24 10.91 14.95
N ILE A 328 2.45 11.16 13.66
CA ILE A 328 1.38 11.08 12.64
C ILE A 328 0.83 9.65 12.50
N PHE A 329 1.69 8.65 12.73
CA PHE A 329 1.36 7.23 12.66
C PHE A 329 1.99 6.47 13.81
N VAL A 330 1.34 5.38 14.22
CA VAL A 330 2.03 4.28 14.88
C VAL A 330 2.72 3.45 13.78
N SER A 331 4.01 3.68 13.55
CA SER A 331 4.81 2.94 12.57
C SER A 331 5.34 1.64 13.18
N ARG A 332 5.09 0.51 12.52
CA ARG A 332 5.59 -0.80 12.95
C ARG A 332 6.22 -1.55 11.78
N GLU A 333 7.52 -1.75 11.90
CA GLU A 333 8.32 -2.48 10.92
C GLU A 333 8.35 -3.98 11.19
N THR A 334 8.28 -4.76 10.12
CA THR A 334 8.29 -6.23 10.14
C THR A 334 9.33 -6.75 9.16
N PHE A 335 10.39 -7.38 9.66
CA PHE A 335 11.53 -7.81 8.82
C PHE A 335 11.62 -9.32 8.59
N GLY A 336 10.60 -10.06 9.03
CA GLY A 336 10.65 -11.52 9.07
C GLY A 336 11.09 -12.01 10.45
N TRP A 337 11.59 -13.24 10.51
CA TRP A 337 12.13 -13.82 11.74
C TRP A 337 13.57 -13.40 11.96
N THR A 338 14.04 -13.44 13.21
CA THR A 338 15.49 -13.59 13.45
C THR A 338 15.96 -14.98 13.00
N PRO A 339 17.24 -15.17 12.65
CA PRO A 339 17.77 -16.50 12.37
C PRO A 339 17.47 -17.52 13.47
N GLN A 340 17.54 -17.10 14.74
CA GLN A 340 17.26 -17.97 15.88
C GLN A 340 15.78 -18.33 15.98
N GLU A 341 14.87 -17.37 15.82
CA GLU A 341 13.42 -17.61 15.79
C GLU A 341 13.03 -18.57 14.66
N ALA A 342 13.54 -18.31 13.46
CA ALA A 342 13.29 -19.18 12.31
C ALA A 342 13.84 -20.58 12.56
N LYS A 343 15.08 -20.70 13.05
CA LYS A 343 15.71 -21.99 13.38
C LYS A 343 14.83 -22.84 14.31
N MET A 344 14.26 -22.24 15.36
CA MET A 344 13.40 -22.95 16.33
C MET A 344 12.13 -23.55 15.68
N HIS A 345 11.62 -22.94 14.62
CA HIS A 345 10.40 -23.41 13.94
C HIS A 345 10.66 -24.21 12.66
N MET A 346 11.81 -23.98 12.02
CA MET A 346 12.14 -24.55 10.72
C MET A 346 12.93 -25.85 10.84
N VAL A 347 13.88 -25.90 11.78
CA VAL A 347 14.70 -27.09 12.01
C VAL A 347 13.82 -28.17 12.65
N THR A 348 14.12 -29.44 12.35
CA THR A 348 13.36 -30.66 12.73
C THR A 348 12.06 -30.88 11.98
N ASP A 349 11.28 -29.82 11.74
CA ASP A 349 9.96 -29.93 11.09
C ASP A 349 10.03 -29.86 9.56
N TYR A 350 10.89 -29.00 9.02
CA TYR A 350 10.95 -28.71 7.58
C TYR A 350 12.37 -28.92 7.00
N PHE A 351 13.39 -28.52 7.76
CA PHE A 351 14.79 -28.60 7.36
C PHE A 351 15.65 -29.31 8.42
N THR A 352 16.75 -29.93 7.97
CA THR A 352 17.81 -30.41 8.88
C THR A 352 18.67 -29.24 9.35
N HIS A 353 19.50 -29.46 10.37
CA HIS A 353 20.40 -28.40 10.84
C HIS A 353 21.41 -27.97 9.77
N ALA A 354 21.95 -28.89 8.98
CA ALA A 354 22.89 -28.59 7.90
C ALA A 354 22.22 -27.78 6.78
N GLU A 355 21.02 -28.19 6.36
CA GLU A 355 20.21 -27.44 5.37
C GLU A 355 19.90 -26.01 5.87
N TRP A 356 19.57 -25.86 7.15
CA TRP A 356 19.32 -24.56 7.76
C TRP A 356 20.54 -23.63 7.72
N MET A 357 21.75 -24.15 7.95
CA MET A 357 22.98 -23.35 7.87
C MET A 357 23.19 -22.78 6.47
N VAL A 358 22.91 -23.56 5.43
CA VAL A 358 22.95 -23.09 4.03
C VAL A 358 21.89 -22.02 3.79
N ILE A 359 20.64 -22.25 4.22
CA ILE A 359 19.55 -21.28 4.06
C ILE A 359 19.89 -19.95 4.74
N ASP A 360 20.33 -19.98 6.00
CA ASP A 360 20.62 -18.77 6.78
C ASP A 360 21.79 -17.98 6.17
N ASP A 361 22.82 -18.68 5.68
CA ASP A 361 23.91 -18.04 4.97
C ASP A 361 23.47 -17.46 3.62
N VAL A 362 22.61 -18.13 2.87
CA VAL A 362 22.30 -17.76 1.49
C VAL A 362 21.09 -16.82 1.36
N LEU A 363 19.96 -17.20 1.94
CA LEU A 363 18.66 -16.57 1.74
C LEU A 363 18.19 -15.77 2.97
N GLY A 364 18.69 -16.14 4.15
CA GLY A 364 18.28 -15.59 5.43
C GLY A 364 16.86 -16.03 5.84
N PRO A 365 16.35 -15.50 6.97
CA PRO A 365 15.13 -15.98 7.62
C PRO A 365 13.82 -15.40 7.04
N ASN A 366 13.78 -15.05 5.75
CA ASN A 366 12.58 -14.52 5.11
C ASN A 366 11.52 -15.63 4.94
N PRO A 367 10.32 -15.52 5.53
CA PRO A 367 9.30 -16.58 5.49
C PRO A 367 8.92 -17.07 4.10
N ARG A 368 8.89 -16.18 3.09
CA ARG A 368 8.59 -16.56 1.71
C ARG A 368 9.71 -17.38 1.08
N HIS A 369 10.97 -17.03 1.30
CA HIS A 369 12.10 -17.86 0.85
C HIS A 369 12.03 -19.26 1.47
N LEU A 370 11.79 -19.33 2.78
CA LEU A 370 11.70 -20.58 3.51
C LEU A 370 10.57 -21.48 2.97
N PHE A 371 9.40 -20.88 2.68
CA PHE A 371 8.28 -21.59 2.09
C PHE A 371 8.58 -22.09 0.66
N GLU A 372 9.07 -21.21 -0.21
CA GLU A 372 9.32 -21.55 -1.63
C GLU A 372 10.41 -22.63 -1.77
N VAL A 373 11.48 -22.55 -0.98
CA VAL A 373 12.53 -23.59 -0.94
C VAL A 373 11.98 -24.91 -0.38
N TYR A 374 11.13 -24.85 0.64
CA TYR A 374 10.49 -26.06 1.17
C TYR A 374 9.59 -26.73 0.12
N VAL A 375 8.80 -25.94 -0.62
CA VAL A 375 7.96 -26.44 -1.71
C VAL A 375 8.82 -27.07 -2.82
N LEU A 376 9.94 -26.43 -3.20
CA LEU A 376 10.88 -26.99 -4.18
C LEU A 376 11.49 -28.32 -3.71
N LYS A 377 11.93 -28.38 -2.45
CA LYS A 377 12.45 -29.61 -1.82
C LYS A 377 11.41 -30.74 -1.83
N GLN A 378 10.13 -30.41 -1.62
CA GLN A 378 9.04 -31.39 -1.63
C GLN A 378 8.59 -31.80 -3.03
N SER A 379 9.05 -31.12 -4.08
CA SER A 379 8.65 -31.45 -5.45
C SER A 379 9.25 -32.78 -5.91
N ASN A 380 8.44 -33.57 -6.63
CA ASN A 380 8.84 -34.87 -7.17
C ASN A 380 10.07 -34.79 -8.09
N TYR A 381 10.34 -33.63 -8.68
CA TYR A 381 11.48 -33.43 -9.57
C TYR A 381 12.80 -33.43 -8.78
N TYR A 382 12.87 -32.66 -7.70
CA TYR A 382 14.08 -32.61 -6.88
C TYR A 382 14.24 -33.82 -5.98
N GLN A 383 13.16 -34.45 -5.53
CA GLN A 383 13.26 -35.73 -4.82
C GLN A 383 13.97 -36.80 -5.68
N LYS A 384 13.65 -36.87 -6.97
CA LYS A 384 14.32 -37.79 -7.91
C LYS A 384 15.77 -37.43 -8.19
N LEU A 385 16.11 -36.14 -8.20
CA LEU A 385 17.50 -35.70 -8.34
C LEU A 385 18.33 -36.02 -7.08
N MET A 386 17.74 -35.87 -5.89
CA MET A 386 18.38 -36.19 -4.61
C MET A 386 18.59 -37.71 -4.39
N ASP A 387 17.89 -38.54 -5.17
CA ASP A 387 18.13 -40.00 -5.21
C ASP A 387 19.42 -40.33 -5.99
N ASP A 388 19.93 -39.42 -6.85
CA ASP A 388 21.29 -39.50 -7.40
C ASP A 388 22.30 -38.98 -6.34
N GLU A 389 23.26 -39.81 -5.92
CA GLU A 389 24.28 -39.51 -4.88
C GLU A 389 25.12 -38.24 -5.13
N ALA A 390 25.02 -37.64 -6.31
CA ALA A 390 25.77 -36.46 -6.72
C ALA A 390 25.07 -35.12 -6.41
N SER A 391 23.77 -35.10 -6.10
CA SER A 391 23.05 -33.84 -5.86
C SER A 391 22.90 -33.53 -4.37
N THR A 392 23.06 -32.25 -4.05
CA THR A 392 23.11 -31.72 -2.69
C THR A 392 21.98 -30.73 -2.45
N PHE A 393 21.68 -30.43 -1.19
CA PHE A 393 20.72 -29.37 -0.87
C PHE A 393 21.16 -27.98 -1.39
N GLU A 394 22.47 -27.75 -1.55
CA GLU A 394 23.01 -26.53 -2.15
C GLU A 394 22.53 -26.36 -3.60
N ASP A 395 22.40 -27.45 -4.36
CA ASP A 395 21.87 -27.41 -5.73
C ASP A 395 20.41 -26.94 -5.78
N ILE A 396 19.59 -27.30 -4.77
CA ILE A 396 18.21 -26.82 -4.65
C ILE A 396 18.20 -25.31 -4.39
N VAL A 397 19.08 -24.83 -3.50
CA VAL A 397 19.20 -23.40 -3.17
C VAL A 397 19.71 -22.62 -4.38
N ASP A 398 20.68 -23.14 -5.11
CA ASP A 398 21.23 -22.52 -6.32
C ASP A 398 20.21 -22.47 -7.46
N ALA A 399 19.42 -23.53 -7.64
CA ALA A 399 18.31 -23.53 -8.59
C ALA A 399 17.24 -22.50 -8.20
N TYR A 400 16.95 -22.35 -6.92
CA TYR A 400 16.04 -21.31 -6.42
C TYR A 400 16.59 -19.90 -6.64
N LEU A 401 17.89 -19.66 -6.39
CA LEU A 401 18.53 -18.38 -6.71
C LEU A 401 18.52 -18.09 -8.22
N ALA A 402 18.72 -19.11 -9.07
CA ALA A 402 18.61 -18.96 -10.51
C ALA A 402 17.17 -18.60 -10.93
N TYR A 403 16.17 -19.22 -10.31
CA TYR A 403 14.77 -18.85 -10.48
C TYR A 403 14.51 -17.40 -10.09
N LEU A 404 14.96 -16.94 -8.91
CA LEU A 404 14.84 -15.54 -8.49
C LEU A 404 15.56 -14.59 -9.45
N GLN A 405 16.75 -14.96 -9.94
CA GLN A 405 17.51 -14.16 -10.89
C GLN A 405 16.71 -13.93 -12.18
N VAL A 406 16.17 -15.00 -12.77
CA VAL A 406 15.50 -14.96 -14.07
C VAL A 406 14.10 -14.35 -13.97
N THR A 407 13.35 -14.65 -12.92
CA THR A 407 11.93 -14.27 -12.80
C THR A 407 11.70 -12.96 -12.06
N VAL A 408 12.60 -12.57 -11.16
CA VAL A 408 12.45 -11.38 -10.32
C VAL A 408 13.48 -10.32 -10.67
N VAL A 409 14.77 -10.64 -10.52
CA VAL A 409 15.82 -9.62 -10.56
C VAL A 409 16.05 -9.10 -11.97
N ASN A 410 16.25 -9.97 -12.97
CA ASN A 410 16.52 -9.52 -14.34
C ASN A 410 15.38 -8.65 -14.91
N PRO A 411 14.09 -9.04 -14.83
CA PRO A 411 13.00 -8.19 -15.32
C PRO A 411 12.90 -6.86 -14.56
N SER A 412 13.14 -6.88 -13.25
CA SER A 412 13.12 -5.67 -12.42
C SER A 412 14.29 -4.73 -12.76
N MET A 413 15.48 -5.27 -13.04
CA MET A 413 16.63 -4.48 -13.49
C MET A 413 16.37 -3.85 -14.87
N GLU A 414 15.74 -4.56 -15.80
CA GLU A 414 15.33 -3.99 -17.09
C GLU A 414 14.34 -2.83 -16.93
N LYS A 415 13.37 -2.95 -16.02
CA LYS A 415 12.46 -1.85 -15.66
C LYS A 415 13.19 -0.69 -14.97
N ALA A 416 14.14 -0.97 -14.07
CA ALA A 416 14.93 0.09 -13.45
C ALA A 416 15.76 0.86 -14.50
N LEU A 417 16.31 0.16 -15.50
CA LEU A 417 17.00 0.80 -16.62
C LEU A 417 16.06 1.66 -17.49
N SER A 418 14.80 1.28 -17.65
CA SER A 418 13.83 2.09 -18.41
C SER A 418 13.46 3.37 -17.65
N ILE A 419 13.31 3.29 -16.32
CA ILE A 419 13.11 4.46 -15.43
C ILE A 419 14.30 5.42 -15.54
N LEU A 420 15.53 4.90 -15.49
CA LEU A 420 16.74 5.73 -15.63
C LEU A 420 16.87 6.38 -17.01
N GLN A 421 16.48 5.68 -18.08
CA GLN A 421 16.45 6.25 -19.43
C GLN A 421 15.42 7.39 -19.52
N LYS A 422 14.23 7.19 -18.95
CA LYS A 422 13.20 8.23 -18.88
C LYS A 422 13.70 9.45 -18.10
N PHE A 423 14.36 9.23 -16.96
CA PHE A 423 14.98 10.29 -16.17
C PHE A 423 15.99 11.10 -17.01
N ALA A 424 16.87 10.44 -17.78
CA ALA A 424 17.85 11.12 -18.63
C ALA A 424 17.18 11.98 -19.72
N ILE A 425 16.08 11.49 -20.31
CA ILE A 425 15.29 12.23 -21.30
C ILE A 425 14.65 13.45 -20.66
N ASP A 426 14.03 13.29 -19.49
CA ASP A 426 13.34 14.37 -18.78
C ASP A 426 14.32 15.44 -18.31
N ALA A 427 15.49 15.05 -17.79
CA ALA A 427 16.60 15.94 -17.44
C ALA A 427 17.05 16.77 -18.65
N ARG A 428 17.29 16.13 -19.79
CA ARG A 428 17.68 16.82 -21.04
C ARG A 428 16.60 17.79 -21.52
N SER A 429 15.34 17.47 -21.30
CA SER A 429 14.21 18.32 -21.71
C SER A 429 13.95 19.50 -20.76
N GLY A 430 14.70 19.62 -19.66
CA GLY A 430 14.53 20.70 -18.67
C GLY A 430 13.30 20.55 -17.76
N LYS A 431 12.64 19.38 -17.78
CA LYS A 431 11.49 19.09 -16.89
C LYS A 431 11.92 18.88 -15.44
N ILE A 432 13.15 18.43 -15.22
CA ILE A 432 13.70 18.23 -13.89
C ILE A 432 14.30 19.55 -13.44
N LEU A 433 13.77 20.08 -12.33
CA LEU A 433 14.25 21.33 -11.75
C LEU A 433 15.71 21.18 -11.32
N GLU A 434 16.53 22.21 -11.58
CA GLU A 434 17.98 22.19 -11.31
C GLU A 434 18.31 21.83 -9.85
N HIS A 435 17.40 22.10 -8.92
CA HIS A 435 17.61 21.78 -7.51
C HIS A 435 17.61 20.29 -7.19
N ARG A 436 16.94 19.46 -7.98
CA ARG A 436 17.02 18.00 -7.87
C ARG A 436 18.34 17.43 -8.42
N LEU A 437 19.21 18.29 -8.97
CA LEU A 437 20.53 17.93 -9.50
C LEU A 437 21.67 18.42 -8.58
N HIS A 438 21.34 18.96 -7.40
CA HIS A 438 22.29 19.62 -6.49
C HIS A 438 23.26 18.69 -5.77
N PHE A 439 22.95 17.40 -5.59
CA PHE A 439 23.92 16.43 -5.06
C PHE A 439 24.86 15.95 -6.17
N GLY A 440 26.15 15.81 -5.86
CA GLY A 440 27.33 15.82 -6.74
C GLY A 440 27.48 14.70 -7.77
N ALA A 441 26.39 14.08 -8.19
CA ALA A 441 26.45 12.74 -8.72
C ALA A 441 26.42 12.67 -10.27
N PRO A 442 26.75 11.51 -10.84
CA PRO A 442 27.03 11.32 -12.27
C PRO A 442 25.93 11.69 -13.24
N TRP A 443 24.69 11.74 -12.75
CA TRP A 443 23.51 12.01 -13.54
C TRP A 443 23.36 13.47 -13.99
N ARG A 444 24.28 14.34 -13.58
CA ARG A 444 24.41 15.73 -14.07
C ARG A 444 24.68 15.84 -15.58
N HIS A 445 25.13 14.75 -16.21
CA HIS A 445 25.46 14.74 -17.63
C HIS A 445 24.77 13.58 -18.35
N PRO A 446 23.45 13.63 -18.53
CA PRO A 446 22.77 12.69 -19.41
C PRO A 446 23.35 12.81 -20.83
N PRO A 447 23.35 11.74 -21.63
CA PRO A 447 23.86 11.79 -22.99
C PRO A 447 23.14 12.86 -23.81
N SER A 448 23.93 13.73 -24.46
CA SER A 448 23.42 14.82 -25.29
C SER A 448 22.70 14.30 -26.54
N SER A 449 23.07 13.11 -27.01
CA SER A 449 22.47 12.45 -28.16
C SER A 449 21.05 11.95 -27.86
N LYS A 450 20.15 12.10 -28.83
CA LYS A 450 18.79 11.51 -28.81
C LYS A 450 18.79 10.00 -29.10
N ASP A 451 19.95 9.41 -29.36
CA ASP A 451 20.10 7.98 -29.64
C ASP A 451 19.69 7.13 -28.41
N PRO A 452 18.64 6.29 -28.53
CA PRO A 452 18.17 5.45 -27.43
C PRO A 452 19.20 4.40 -27.00
N THR A 453 20.08 3.96 -27.90
CA THR A 453 21.12 2.96 -27.56
C THR A 453 22.14 3.53 -26.58
N LYS A 454 22.66 4.73 -26.85
CA LYS A 454 23.56 5.46 -25.95
C LYS A 454 22.91 5.80 -24.61
N CYS A 455 21.61 6.11 -24.61
CA CYS A 455 20.86 6.35 -23.38
C CYS A 455 20.79 5.08 -22.52
N LYS A 456 20.53 3.93 -23.14
CA LYS A 456 20.49 2.63 -22.46
C LYS A 456 21.87 2.23 -21.92
N GLU A 457 22.94 2.42 -22.69
CA GLU A 457 24.31 2.14 -22.23
C GLU A 457 24.71 3.02 -21.04
N TRP A 458 24.39 4.31 -21.11
CA TRP A 458 24.59 5.23 -20.00
C TRP A 458 23.82 4.78 -18.76
N ALA A 459 22.53 4.45 -18.89
CA ALA A 459 21.70 4.00 -17.78
C ALA A 459 22.25 2.71 -17.14
N LYS A 460 22.76 1.79 -17.96
CA LYS A 460 23.42 0.57 -17.52
C LYS A 460 24.68 0.87 -16.71
N ILE A 461 25.56 1.74 -17.22
CA ILE A 461 26.78 2.15 -16.49
C ILE A 461 26.41 2.81 -15.14
N GLN A 462 25.38 3.66 -15.11
CA GLN A 462 24.91 4.30 -13.88
C GLN A 462 24.41 3.28 -12.85
N LEU A 463 23.59 2.33 -13.29
CA LEU A 463 23.04 1.31 -12.41
C LEU A 463 24.15 0.35 -11.90
N MET A 464 25.11 -0.01 -12.75
CA MET A 464 26.26 -0.82 -12.34
C MET A 464 27.16 -0.11 -11.31
N ASP A 465 27.40 1.20 -11.46
CA ASP A 465 28.14 2.00 -10.48
C ASP A 465 27.40 2.07 -9.14
N PHE A 466 26.08 2.26 -9.18
CA PHE A 466 25.23 2.26 -7.99
C PHE A 466 25.26 0.91 -7.25
N VAL A 467 25.00 -0.21 -7.94
CA VAL A 467 25.01 -1.55 -7.34
C VAL A 467 26.40 -1.89 -6.79
N GLN A 468 27.49 -1.54 -7.49
CA GLN A 468 28.83 -1.74 -6.97
C GLN A 468 29.08 -0.93 -5.68
N SER A 469 28.50 0.26 -5.58
CA SER A 469 28.64 1.10 -4.39
C SER A 469 27.87 0.54 -3.19
N LEU A 470 26.71 -0.08 -3.43
CA LEU A 470 25.99 -0.85 -2.42
C LEU A 470 26.78 -2.09 -1.98
N VAL A 471 27.36 -2.85 -2.92
CA VAL A 471 28.22 -4.01 -2.61
C VAL A 471 29.41 -3.58 -1.74
N ASN A 472 30.05 -2.46 -2.07
CA ASN A 472 31.14 -1.90 -1.28
C ASN A 472 30.73 -1.46 0.13
N ALA A 473 29.46 -1.07 0.31
CA ALA A 473 28.88 -0.71 1.59
C ALA A 473 28.24 -1.91 2.30
N GLU A 474 28.49 -3.14 1.82
CA GLU A 474 27.90 -4.38 2.33
C GLU A 474 26.36 -4.33 2.40
N PHE A 475 25.74 -3.50 1.55
CA PHE A 475 24.29 -3.21 1.55
C PHE A 475 23.75 -2.62 2.87
N GLY A 476 24.62 -2.04 3.71
CA GLY A 476 24.29 -1.40 4.98
C GLY A 476 24.38 0.13 4.91
N VAL A 477 23.50 0.77 4.13
CA VAL A 477 23.49 2.24 3.99
C VAL A 477 22.47 2.85 4.95
N ASN A 478 22.94 3.59 5.97
CA ASN A 478 22.06 4.40 6.81
C ASN A 478 21.88 5.78 6.17
N TYR A 479 20.67 6.06 5.66
CA TYR A 479 20.40 7.29 4.91
C TYR A 479 20.03 8.48 5.79
N LEU A 480 19.85 8.30 7.11
CA LEU A 480 19.71 9.41 8.06
C LEU A 480 20.96 9.65 8.91
N ALA A 481 21.99 8.80 8.79
CA ALA A 481 23.30 9.08 9.36
C ALA A 481 23.82 10.41 8.80
N ASP A 482 24.29 11.29 9.68
CA ASP A 482 24.85 12.61 9.35
C ASP A 482 23.92 13.52 8.51
N CYS A 483 22.60 13.35 8.63
CA CYS A 483 21.59 14.07 7.82
C CYS A 483 21.79 13.93 6.30
N SER A 484 22.43 12.85 5.85
CA SER A 484 22.84 12.67 4.45
C SER A 484 21.76 11.98 3.61
N LEU A 485 20.74 12.75 3.20
CA LEU A 485 19.64 12.28 2.35
C LEU A 485 20.03 12.05 0.87
N GLU A 486 21.32 12.12 0.54
CA GLU A 486 21.84 12.07 -0.84
C GLU A 486 21.44 10.82 -1.62
N ILE A 487 21.28 9.67 -0.94
CA ILE A 487 20.88 8.42 -1.59
C ILE A 487 19.41 8.46 -2.03
N LEU A 488 18.55 9.22 -1.33
CA LEU A 488 17.13 9.35 -1.70
C LEU A 488 16.95 10.22 -2.95
N ASP A 489 17.91 11.09 -3.25
CA ASP A 489 17.96 11.88 -4.48
C ASP A 489 18.62 11.13 -5.66
N ASP A 490 19.18 9.94 -5.44
CA ASP A 490 19.78 9.14 -6.52
C ASP A 490 18.70 8.48 -7.39
N PRO A 491 18.65 8.78 -8.70
CA PRO A 491 17.69 8.16 -9.60
C PRO A 491 17.77 6.62 -9.64
N ALA A 492 18.95 6.03 -9.41
CA ALA A 492 19.12 4.57 -9.36
C ALA A 492 18.57 3.98 -8.06
N ALA A 493 18.70 4.68 -6.93
CA ALA A 493 18.08 4.28 -5.68
C ALA A 493 16.55 4.32 -5.80
N VAL A 494 16.00 5.43 -6.32
CA VAL A 494 14.57 5.59 -6.56
C VAL A 494 14.06 4.51 -7.50
N ALA A 495 14.73 4.27 -8.64
CA ALA A 495 14.33 3.25 -9.59
C ALA A 495 14.31 1.84 -8.95
N LEU A 496 15.31 1.50 -8.14
CA LEU A 496 15.39 0.17 -7.51
C LEU A 496 14.39 -0.04 -6.38
N VAL A 497 13.97 1.01 -5.68
CA VAL A 497 12.83 0.97 -4.75
C VAL A 497 11.53 0.84 -5.53
N GLU A 498 11.36 1.61 -6.60
CA GLU A 498 10.15 1.62 -7.43
C GLU A 498 9.89 0.26 -8.08
N VAL A 499 10.93 -0.45 -8.56
CA VAL A 499 10.78 -1.83 -9.06
C VAL A 499 10.71 -2.88 -7.94
N GLY A 500 10.97 -2.48 -6.70
CA GLY A 500 10.82 -3.31 -5.53
C GLY A 500 11.99 -4.23 -5.21
N LEU A 501 13.19 -3.97 -5.73
CA LEU A 501 14.40 -4.72 -5.37
C LEU A 501 15.05 -4.21 -4.08
N LEU A 502 14.89 -2.91 -3.80
CA LEU A 502 15.35 -2.27 -2.57
C LEU A 502 14.18 -1.86 -1.69
N TYR A 503 14.48 -1.69 -0.41
CA TYR A 503 13.57 -1.29 0.64
C TYR A 503 14.24 -0.21 1.50
N ALA A 504 13.53 0.90 1.71
CA ALA A 504 13.90 1.95 2.66
C ALA A 504 13.20 1.69 3.99
N GLN A 505 14.00 1.26 4.95
CA GLN A 505 13.66 1.09 6.35
C GLN A 505 13.74 2.43 7.07
N ARG A 506 12.78 2.73 7.94
CA ARG A 506 12.72 3.97 8.73
C ARG A 506 13.43 3.85 10.07
N ASP A 507 13.27 2.74 10.79
CA ASP A 507 13.73 2.66 12.18
C ASP A 507 14.40 1.32 12.51
N PRO A 508 15.74 1.26 12.54
CA PRO A 508 16.72 2.29 12.14
C PRO A 508 16.74 2.57 10.63
N SER A 509 17.12 3.78 10.22
CA SER A 509 16.94 4.28 8.85
C SER A 509 17.89 3.69 7.80
N PHE A 510 17.62 2.47 7.34
CA PHE A 510 18.47 1.76 6.38
C PHE A 510 17.90 1.68 4.97
N PHE A 511 18.78 1.70 3.99
CA PHE A 511 18.48 1.39 2.60
C PHE A 511 19.14 0.06 2.23
N ARG A 512 18.32 -0.95 1.89
CA ARG A 512 18.82 -2.33 1.69
C ARG A 512 17.99 -3.14 0.71
N PRO A 513 18.51 -4.25 0.16
CA PRO A 513 17.72 -5.23 -0.58
C PRO A 513 16.57 -5.80 0.24
N ILE A 514 15.46 -6.16 -0.42
CA ILE A 514 14.28 -6.72 0.26
C ILE A 514 14.56 -8.03 1.01
N SER A 515 15.62 -8.76 0.62
CA SER A 515 16.08 -9.98 1.26
C SER A 515 17.54 -10.29 0.90
N LYS A 516 18.15 -11.22 1.66
CA LYS A 516 19.52 -11.70 1.40
C LYS A 516 19.63 -12.47 0.07
N GLY A 517 18.58 -13.20 -0.32
CA GLY A 517 18.51 -13.84 -1.63
C GLY A 517 18.57 -12.81 -2.78
N ILE A 518 17.79 -11.74 -2.70
CA ILE A 518 17.81 -10.66 -3.70
C ILE A 518 19.15 -9.90 -3.69
N GLN A 519 19.74 -9.68 -2.51
CA GLN A 519 21.09 -9.12 -2.39
C GLN A 519 22.12 -9.92 -3.19
N ARG A 520 22.12 -11.26 -3.07
CA ARG A 520 23.02 -12.14 -3.83
C ARG A 520 22.75 -12.07 -5.34
N CYS A 521 21.48 -12.06 -5.74
CA CYS A 521 21.10 -11.90 -7.15
C CYS A 521 21.54 -10.54 -7.74
N LEU A 522 21.49 -9.45 -6.96
CA LEU A 522 22.02 -8.14 -7.38
C LEU A 522 23.54 -8.19 -7.60
N ALA A 523 24.28 -8.82 -6.70
CA ALA A 523 25.72 -9.01 -6.85
C ALA A 523 26.05 -9.87 -8.07
N ARG A 524 25.29 -10.96 -8.30
CA ARG A 524 25.42 -11.82 -9.48
C ARG A 524 25.14 -11.05 -10.77
N TRP A 525 24.08 -10.25 -10.81
CA TRP A 525 23.75 -9.39 -11.94
C TRP A 525 24.92 -8.46 -12.27
N LEU A 526 25.51 -7.79 -11.28
CA LEU A 526 26.64 -6.90 -11.49
C LEU A 526 27.86 -7.62 -12.13
N VAL A 527 28.15 -8.84 -11.67
CA VAL A 527 29.24 -9.65 -12.23
C VAL A 527 28.94 -10.04 -13.69
N GLN A 528 27.72 -10.49 -13.98
CA GLN A 528 27.30 -10.84 -15.33
C GLN A 528 27.39 -9.65 -16.29
N GLU A 529 26.89 -8.49 -15.87
CA GLU A 529 26.94 -7.28 -16.69
C GLU A 529 28.36 -6.85 -17.00
N ARG A 530 29.29 -6.96 -16.04
CA ARG A 530 30.72 -6.67 -16.23
C ARG A 530 31.37 -7.59 -17.26
N MET A 531 31.06 -8.89 -17.21
CA MET A 531 31.59 -9.87 -18.17
C MET A 531 31.08 -9.61 -19.59
N GLN A 532 29.89 -9.03 -19.74
CA GLN A 532 29.26 -8.74 -21.03
C GLN A 532 29.57 -7.34 -21.58
N LEU A 533 30.38 -6.52 -20.89
CA LEU A 533 30.74 -5.19 -21.39
C LEU A 533 31.69 -5.28 -22.59
N SER A 534 31.44 -4.45 -23.61
CA SER A 534 32.42 -4.18 -24.65
C SER A 534 33.64 -3.45 -24.05
N TYR A 535 34.79 -3.53 -24.71
CA TYR A 535 36.01 -2.84 -24.24
C TYR A 535 35.81 -1.32 -24.05
N GLN A 536 35.05 -0.68 -24.95
CA GLN A 536 34.72 0.73 -24.85
C GLN A 536 33.86 1.02 -23.62
N ASN A 537 32.82 0.22 -23.38
CA ASN A 537 31.92 0.41 -22.23
C ASN A 537 32.61 0.05 -20.90
N LEU A 538 33.57 -0.88 -20.91
CA LEU A 538 34.42 -1.16 -19.76
C LEU A 538 35.28 0.05 -19.38
N LEU A 539 35.93 0.68 -20.36
CA LEU A 539 36.70 1.91 -20.11
C LEU A 539 35.82 3.04 -19.59
N GLN A 540 34.62 3.21 -20.17
CA GLN A 540 33.66 4.21 -19.68
C GLN A 540 33.20 3.90 -18.25
N TYR A 541 32.92 2.63 -17.94
CA TYR A 541 32.55 2.21 -16.59
C TYR A 541 33.66 2.46 -15.57
N LEU A 542 34.92 2.12 -15.90
CA LEU A 542 36.07 2.36 -15.04
C LEU A 542 36.31 3.85 -14.83
N TRP A 543 36.26 4.64 -15.90
CA TRP A 543 36.37 6.10 -15.82
C TRP A 543 35.26 6.69 -14.96
N GLN A 544 34.02 6.24 -15.16
CA GLN A 544 32.87 6.62 -14.37
C GLN A 544 33.10 6.30 -12.89
N ARG A 545 33.60 5.10 -12.54
CA ARG A 545 33.92 4.70 -11.16
C ARG A 545 35.02 5.54 -10.52
N ILE A 546 36.07 5.88 -11.25
CA ILE A 546 37.24 6.59 -10.70
C ILE A 546 36.97 8.08 -10.56
N MET A 547 36.45 8.71 -11.60
CA MET A 547 36.30 10.17 -11.66
C MET A 547 34.98 10.66 -11.08
N ARG A 548 33.95 9.83 -11.11
CA ARG A 548 32.57 10.19 -10.78
C ARG A 548 31.85 9.10 -9.97
N GLY A 549 32.57 8.13 -9.42
CA GLY A 549 31.94 6.95 -8.81
C GLY A 549 31.16 7.31 -7.55
N ARG A 550 30.04 6.63 -7.33
CA ARG A 550 29.33 6.70 -6.05
C ARG A 550 30.16 6.04 -4.94
N SER A 551 30.02 6.55 -3.72
CA SER A 551 30.64 5.94 -2.53
C SER A 551 29.82 6.23 -1.28
N TYR A 552 29.00 5.25 -0.87
CA TYR A 552 28.18 5.34 0.34
C TYR A 552 28.82 4.72 1.58
N ARG A 553 30.12 4.40 1.52
CA ARG A 553 30.82 3.79 2.67
C ARG A 553 30.79 4.70 3.91
N HIS A 554 30.75 6.02 3.70
CA HIS A 554 30.62 7.00 4.78
C HIS A 554 29.24 6.96 5.45
N LEU A 555 28.22 6.40 4.79
CA LEU A 555 26.87 6.19 5.32
C LEU A 555 26.70 4.84 6.01
N MET A 556 27.75 4.01 6.09
CA MET A 556 27.71 2.81 6.91
C MET A 556 27.77 3.22 8.38
N LEU A 557 26.80 2.77 9.19
CA LEU A 557 26.91 2.86 10.64
C LEU A 557 28.16 2.08 11.07
N GLN A 558 29.14 2.76 11.69
CA GLN A 558 30.18 2.06 12.43
C GLN A 558 29.52 1.26 13.54
N VAL A 559 29.82 -0.05 13.61
CA VAL A 559 29.52 -0.87 14.79
C VAL A 559 30.18 -0.18 15.99
N GLY A 560 29.39 0.50 16.84
CA GLY A 560 29.92 1.27 17.97
C GLY A 560 29.11 2.50 18.42
N TYR A 561 28.09 2.96 17.69
CA TYR A 561 27.17 4.01 18.18
C TYR A 561 26.05 3.43 19.07
N ASP A 562 26.42 2.63 20.07
CA ASP A 562 25.65 2.46 21.31
C ASP A 562 26.19 3.49 22.31
N LYS A 563 25.75 4.73 22.16
CA LYS A 563 25.85 5.81 23.16
C LYS A 563 25.14 7.02 22.56
N TYR A 564 23.83 7.12 22.80
CA TYR A 564 23.20 8.16 23.63
C TYR A 564 21.74 7.81 23.87
#